data_AF-A0A1Q7TCP3-F1
#
_entry.id   AF-A0A1Q7TCP3-F1
#
_cell.length_a   1.000
_cell.length_b   1.000
_cell.length_c   1.000
_cell.angle_alpha   90.00
_cell.angle_beta   90.00
_cell.angle_gamma   90.00
#
_symmetry.space_group_name_H-M   'P 1'
#
loop_
_entity.id
_entity.type
_entity.pdbx_description
1 polymer ?
#
loop_
_entity_poly.entity_id
_entity_poly.type
_entity_poly.pdbx_seq_one_letter_code
_entity_poly.pdbx_strand_id
1 'polypeptide(L)'
;MDARGVLMKEKKLLPEYLGLPLVTGCTSESLEPGKIVESVEAKAALELLRLSAGSFMQMRFQIREIDVSKGYCLVVTDKNHTRITVGFDHLEKQIQRLEQFLLYADDSRHEIETVNLLVQRNIPVTFMKTAAEVINDTLDPEETPRIMKAIPVAPPPTKASAKSPAPAAGKNQNGPQPFSLQKQTQKGKKE
;
A
#
# COMPACT_ATOMS: atom_id res chain seq x y z
N MET A 1 23.22 -0.03 -18.47
CA MET A 1 23.51 -0.50 -19.85
C MET A 1 23.28 0.65 -20.81
N ASP A 2 23.82 0.60 -22.03
CA ASP A 2 23.45 1.54 -23.09
C ASP A 2 22.20 1.08 -23.87
N ALA A 3 21.73 1.93 -24.79
CA ALA A 3 20.57 1.64 -25.65
C ALA A 3 20.75 0.45 -26.61
N ARG A 4 21.95 -0.13 -26.71
CA ARG A 4 22.27 -1.32 -27.52
C ARG A 4 22.40 -2.58 -26.65
N GLY A 5 22.18 -2.48 -25.34
CA GLY A 5 22.35 -3.57 -24.39
C GLY A 5 23.80 -3.82 -23.95
N VAL A 6 24.74 -2.92 -24.28
CA VAL A 6 26.13 -3.02 -23.80
C VAL A 6 26.19 -2.65 -22.33
N LEU A 7 26.81 -3.49 -21.52
CA LEU A 7 27.07 -3.19 -20.11
C LEU A 7 28.18 -2.15 -20.03
N MET A 8 27.93 -1.05 -19.32
CA MET A 8 28.91 -0.01 -19.07
C MET A 8 29.28 0.00 -17.59
N LYS A 9 30.58 0.05 -17.27
CA LYS A 9 31.05 0.22 -15.90
C LYS A 9 30.90 1.69 -15.50
N GLU A 10 30.11 1.92 -14.45
CA GLU A 10 30.02 3.22 -13.81
C GLU A 10 31.38 3.65 -13.24
N LYS A 11 31.77 4.90 -13.47
CA LYS A 11 33.01 5.51 -12.91
C LYS A 11 32.73 6.46 -11.75
N LYS A 12 31.57 7.11 -11.76
CA LYS A 12 31.10 8.06 -10.74
C LYS A 12 29.58 8.19 -10.91
N LEU A 13 28.85 8.16 -9.80
CA LEU A 13 27.42 8.46 -9.79
C LEU A 13 27.24 9.97 -9.99
N LEU A 14 26.60 10.33 -11.09
CA LEU A 14 26.22 11.71 -11.40
C LEU A 14 24.71 11.90 -11.14
N PRO A 15 24.24 13.08 -10.71
CA PRO A 15 22.82 13.31 -10.42
C PRO A 15 21.87 12.99 -11.59
N GLU A 16 22.35 13.14 -12.83
CA GLU A 16 21.61 12.83 -14.06
C GLU A 16 21.26 11.33 -14.16
N TYR A 17 22.06 10.44 -13.58
CA TYR A 17 21.80 9.00 -13.60
C TYR A 17 20.65 8.59 -12.66
N LEU A 18 20.32 9.41 -11.65
CA LEU A 18 19.15 9.22 -10.80
C LEU A 18 17.83 9.41 -11.56
N GLY A 19 17.89 10.09 -12.72
CA GLY A 19 16.75 10.27 -13.62
C GLY A 19 16.46 9.07 -14.52
N LEU A 20 17.35 8.08 -14.61
CA LEU A 20 17.22 6.93 -15.51
C LEU A 20 16.32 5.82 -14.92
N PRO A 21 15.68 4.98 -15.75
CA PRO A 21 15.02 3.77 -15.29
C PRO A 21 16.02 2.78 -14.69
N LEU A 22 15.69 2.24 -13.51
CA LEU A 22 16.47 1.21 -12.84
C LEU A 22 15.99 -0.19 -13.26
N VAL A 23 16.93 -1.11 -13.54
CA VAL A 23 16.62 -2.53 -13.75
C VAL A 23 17.24 -3.32 -12.60
N THR A 24 16.43 -4.05 -11.85
CA THR A 24 16.82 -4.83 -10.66
C THR A 24 16.56 -6.32 -10.87
N GLY A 25 17.27 -7.19 -10.15
CA GLY A 25 17.02 -8.64 -10.18
C GLY A 25 17.83 -9.47 -11.18
N CYS A 26 18.75 -8.87 -11.94
CA CYS A 26 19.64 -9.61 -12.85
C CYS A 26 20.65 -10.48 -12.06
N THR A 27 20.34 -11.75 -11.84
CA THR A 27 21.11 -12.68 -10.98
C THR A 27 21.84 -13.79 -11.73
N SER A 28 21.52 -14.01 -13.01
CA SER A 28 21.85 -15.26 -13.72
C SER A 28 23.08 -15.23 -14.63
N GLU A 29 23.77 -14.08 -14.78
CA GLU A 29 24.76 -13.90 -15.86
C GLU A 29 26.07 -13.21 -15.43
N SER A 30 27.17 -13.58 -16.11
CA SER A 30 28.49 -12.94 -15.95
C SER A 30 28.48 -11.55 -16.58
N LEU A 31 28.03 -10.55 -15.81
CA LEU A 31 27.98 -9.14 -16.21
C LEU A 31 29.37 -8.54 -16.43
N GLU A 32 29.89 -8.68 -17.65
CA GLU A 32 31.20 -8.16 -18.07
C GLU A 32 31.09 -6.76 -18.72
N PRO A 33 31.79 -5.74 -18.20
CA PRO A 33 31.80 -4.41 -18.82
C PRO A 33 32.33 -4.43 -20.26
N GLY A 34 31.62 -3.76 -21.16
CA GLY A 34 31.93 -3.70 -22.59
C GLY A 34 31.33 -4.83 -23.43
N LYS A 35 30.79 -5.90 -22.80
CA LYS A 35 30.00 -6.92 -23.51
C LYS A 35 28.53 -6.56 -23.55
N ILE A 36 27.80 -7.16 -24.49
CA ILE A 36 26.33 -7.11 -24.54
C ILE A 36 25.80 -8.06 -23.46
N VAL A 37 24.78 -7.62 -22.72
CA VAL A 37 24.09 -8.44 -21.72
C VAL A 37 23.29 -9.53 -22.42
N GLU A 38 23.41 -10.78 -22.00
CA GLU A 38 22.89 -11.93 -22.74
C GLU A 38 21.53 -12.42 -22.25
N SER A 39 21.14 -12.12 -21.01
CA SER A 39 19.85 -12.50 -20.44
C SER A 39 18.65 -12.06 -21.28
N VAL A 40 17.63 -12.92 -21.33
CA VAL A 40 16.37 -12.64 -22.02
C VAL A 40 15.63 -11.52 -21.27
N GLU A 41 15.75 -11.52 -19.94
CA GLU A 41 15.15 -10.61 -19.00
C GLU A 41 15.65 -9.17 -19.18
N ALA A 42 16.96 -8.94 -19.23
CA ALA A 42 17.50 -7.59 -19.43
C ALA A 42 17.28 -7.09 -20.87
N LYS A 43 17.29 -7.98 -21.87
CA LYS A 43 16.92 -7.64 -23.26
C LYS A 43 15.44 -7.24 -23.36
N ALA A 44 14.54 -8.00 -22.73
CA ALA A 44 13.11 -7.68 -22.70
C ALA A 44 12.82 -6.38 -21.93
N ALA A 45 13.53 -6.13 -20.82
CA ALA A 45 13.45 -4.86 -20.09
C ALA A 45 13.91 -3.66 -20.95
N LEU A 46 15.01 -3.80 -21.68
CA LEU A 46 15.51 -2.76 -22.58
C LEU A 46 14.59 -2.53 -23.78
N GLU A 47 14.04 -3.59 -24.37
CA GLU A 47 13.08 -3.48 -25.47
C GLU A 47 11.76 -2.87 -25.02
N LEU A 48 11.27 -3.20 -23.82
CA LEU A 48 10.13 -2.53 -23.19
C LEU A 48 10.40 -1.02 -23.08
N LEU A 49 11.55 -0.61 -22.53
CA LEU A 49 11.93 0.80 -22.45
C LEU A 49 11.98 1.49 -23.83
N ARG A 50 12.51 0.80 -24.85
CA ARG A 50 12.60 1.32 -26.23
C ARG A 50 11.22 1.52 -26.85
N LEU A 51 10.32 0.54 -26.71
CA LEU A 51 8.95 0.62 -27.23
C LEU A 51 8.14 1.68 -26.47
N SER A 52 8.29 1.75 -25.14
CA SER A 52 7.64 2.77 -24.30
C SER A 52 8.08 4.19 -24.66
N ALA A 53 9.33 4.40 -25.06
CA ALA A 53 9.84 5.73 -25.45
C ALA A 53 9.21 6.30 -26.73
N GLY A 54 8.64 5.45 -27.59
CA GLY A 54 7.88 5.88 -28.77
C GLY A 54 6.35 5.87 -28.59
N SER A 55 5.86 5.49 -27.42
CA SER A 55 4.44 5.21 -27.16
C SER A 55 3.79 6.33 -26.33
N PHE A 56 2.48 6.55 -26.56
CA PHE A 56 1.70 7.55 -25.82
C PHE A 56 1.64 7.23 -24.32
N MET A 57 1.79 5.96 -23.96
CA MET A 57 1.93 5.46 -22.59
C MET A 57 2.88 6.34 -21.76
N GLN A 58 4.03 6.80 -22.28
CA GLN A 58 4.99 7.58 -21.48
C GLN A 58 4.47 8.92 -20.93
N MET A 59 3.40 9.48 -21.49
CA MET A 59 2.79 10.71 -20.96
C MET A 59 1.96 10.48 -19.69
N ARG A 60 1.55 9.24 -19.41
CA ARG A 60 0.81 8.87 -18.18
C ARG A 60 1.57 7.85 -17.30
N PHE A 61 2.33 6.98 -17.99
CA PHE A 61 3.13 5.82 -17.61
C PHE A 61 4.67 6.01 -17.56
N GLN A 62 5.33 6.61 -16.55
CA GLN A 62 6.79 6.83 -16.58
C GLN A 62 7.57 5.73 -15.86
N ILE A 63 8.02 4.71 -16.61
CA ILE A 63 8.82 3.59 -16.08
C ILE A 63 10.01 4.10 -15.25
N ARG A 64 10.00 3.78 -13.95
CA ARG A 64 11.04 4.13 -12.97
C ARG A 64 11.88 2.92 -12.58
N GLU A 65 11.24 1.78 -12.35
CA GLU A 65 11.91 0.53 -12.00
C GLU A 65 11.35 -0.63 -12.83
N ILE A 66 12.21 -1.56 -13.23
CA ILE A 66 11.87 -2.85 -13.80
C ILE A 66 12.57 -3.93 -12.97
N ASP A 67 11.80 -4.62 -12.13
CA ASP A 67 12.25 -5.81 -11.39
C ASP A 67 12.10 -7.05 -12.29
N VAL A 68 13.23 -7.73 -12.54
CA VAL A 68 13.29 -8.98 -13.31
C VAL A 68 13.55 -10.21 -12.45
N SER A 69 13.61 -10.07 -11.12
CA SER A 69 13.96 -11.14 -10.16
C SER A 69 13.05 -12.37 -10.25
N LYS A 70 11.87 -12.24 -10.86
CA LYS A 70 10.92 -13.33 -11.07
C LYS A 70 11.31 -14.30 -12.19
N GLY A 71 12.16 -13.91 -13.15
CA GLY A 71 12.64 -14.77 -14.25
C GLY A 71 11.60 -15.18 -15.31
N TYR A 72 10.29 -15.00 -15.07
CA TYR A 72 9.21 -15.31 -16.04
C TYR A 72 8.41 -14.09 -16.50
N CYS A 73 8.60 -12.92 -15.87
CA CYS A 73 7.94 -11.67 -16.22
C CYS A 73 8.75 -10.47 -15.71
N LEU A 74 8.51 -9.31 -16.32
CA LEU A 74 8.97 -8.01 -15.86
C LEU A 74 7.93 -7.43 -14.90
N VAL A 75 8.35 -6.94 -13.74
CA VAL A 75 7.50 -6.18 -12.82
C VAL A 75 7.93 -4.72 -12.85
N VAL A 76 7.11 -3.91 -13.50
CA VAL A 76 7.40 -2.53 -13.87
C VAL A 76 6.71 -1.60 -12.88
N THR A 77 7.43 -0.61 -12.35
CA THR A 77 6.89 0.38 -11.41
C THR A 77 7.10 1.79 -11.96
N ASP A 78 6.05 2.60 -11.93
CA ASP A 78 6.06 4.02 -12.29
C ASP A 78 6.38 4.93 -11.08
N LYS A 79 6.63 6.21 -11.34
CA LYS A 79 6.77 7.27 -10.34
C LYS A 79 5.61 7.29 -9.33
N ASN A 80 4.38 7.01 -9.75
CA ASN A 80 3.19 7.02 -8.89
C ASN A 80 2.98 5.67 -8.15
N HIS A 81 3.98 4.80 -8.11
CA HIS A 81 3.95 3.47 -7.50
C HIS A 81 2.98 2.44 -8.14
N THR A 82 2.29 2.80 -9.22
CA THR A 82 1.55 1.85 -10.06
C THR A 82 2.46 0.71 -10.51
N ARG A 83 2.04 -0.54 -10.26
CA ARG A 83 2.83 -1.75 -10.53
C ARG A 83 2.20 -2.62 -11.61
N ILE A 84 2.96 -2.89 -12.67
CA ILE A 84 2.47 -3.59 -13.85
C ILE A 84 3.30 -4.85 -14.08
N THR A 85 2.62 -5.98 -14.30
CA THR A 85 3.29 -7.24 -14.66
C THR A 85 3.19 -7.46 -16.16
N VAL A 86 4.34 -7.59 -16.83
CA VAL A 86 4.48 -7.67 -18.29
C VAL A 86 5.24 -8.95 -18.66
N GLY A 87 4.77 -9.69 -19.66
CA GLY A 87 5.52 -10.85 -20.21
C GLY A 87 6.65 -10.42 -21.13
N PHE A 88 7.59 -11.32 -21.44
CA PHE A 88 8.69 -11.00 -22.37
C PHE A 88 8.25 -10.92 -23.84
N ASP A 89 7.21 -11.66 -24.22
CA ASP A 89 6.72 -11.73 -25.60
C ASP A 89 5.65 -10.67 -25.92
N HIS A 90 5.51 -10.31 -27.20
CA HIS A 90 4.44 -9.44 -27.69
C HIS A 90 4.34 -8.08 -26.97
N LEU A 91 5.46 -7.54 -26.47
CA LEU A 91 5.52 -6.32 -25.65
C LEU A 91 4.69 -5.16 -26.22
N GLU A 92 4.75 -4.91 -27.53
CA GLU A 92 3.94 -3.88 -28.22
C GLU A 92 2.43 -4.04 -27.96
N LYS A 93 1.89 -5.25 -28.04
CA LYS A 93 0.47 -5.54 -27.74
C LYS A 93 0.16 -5.45 -26.24
N GLN A 94 1.16 -5.60 -25.37
CA GLN A 94 0.99 -5.37 -23.94
C GLN A 94 0.91 -3.85 -23.65
N ILE A 95 1.81 -3.06 -24.26
CA ILE A 95 1.83 -1.60 -24.17
C ILE A 95 0.53 -0.98 -24.71
N GLN A 96 0.06 -1.39 -25.90
CA GLN A 96 -1.21 -0.91 -26.48
C GLN A 96 -2.42 -1.19 -25.56
N ARG A 97 -2.46 -2.35 -24.89
CA ARG A 97 -3.52 -2.66 -23.91
C ARG A 97 -3.38 -1.82 -22.65
N LEU A 98 -2.15 -1.54 -22.22
CA LEU A 98 -1.88 -0.65 -21.10
C LEU A 98 -2.32 0.80 -21.39
N GLU A 99 -2.07 1.32 -22.59
CA GLU A 99 -2.57 2.63 -23.01
C GLU A 99 -4.09 2.73 -22.86
N GLN A 100 -4.83 1.67 -23.22
CA GLN A 100 -6.30 1.61 -23.04
C GLN A 100 -6.72 1.64 -21.56
N PHE A 101 -6.00 0.95 -20.67
CA PHE A 101 -6.28 1.02 -19.22
C PHE A 101 -5.96 2.39 -18.64
N LEU A 102 -4.86 3.01 -19.04
CA LEU A 102 -4.48 4.36 -18.60
C LEU A 102 -5.53 5.39 -19.03
N LEU A 103 -5.95 5.37 -20.30
CA LEU A 103 -7.03 6.23 -20.80
C LEU A 103 -8.35 6.03 -20.04
N TYR A 104 -8.74 4.78 -19.77
CA TYR A 104 -9.94 4.49 -18.98
C TYR A 104 -9.84 4.99 -17.53
N ALA A 105 -8.69 4.82 -16.89
CA ALA A 105 -8.41 5.29 -15.55
C ALA A 105 -8.48 6.83 -15.47
N ASP A 106 -7.95 7.51 -16.48
CA ASP A 106 -8.01 8.97 -16.62
C ASP A 106 -9.46 9.49 -16.77
N ASP A 107 -10.25 8.87 -17.65
CA ASP A 107 -11.65 9.22 -17.91
C ASP A 107 -12.54 8.97 -16.68
N SER A 108 -12.30 7.86 -15.97
CA SER A 108 -13.04 7.49 -14.75
C SER A 108 -12.51 8.17 -13.47
N ARG A 109 -11.38 8.88 -13.55
CA ARG A 109 -10.65 9.48 -12.42
C ARG A 109 -10.27 8.49 -11.31
N HIS A 110 -9.99 7.25 -11.67
CA HIS A 110 -9.39 6.26 -10.76
C HIS A 110 -7.88 6.16 -10.99
N GLU A 111 -7.10 6.00 -9.93
CA GLU A 111 -5.67 5.73 -10.05
C GLU A 111 -5.45 4.21 -10.11
N ILE A 112 -4.60 3.74 -11.03
CA ILE A 112 -4.28 2.32 -11.16
C ILE A 112 -3.25 1.94 -10.09
N GLU A 113 -3.55 0.95 -9.26
CA GLU A 113 -2.58 0.35 -8.35
C GLU A 113 -1.81 -0.77 -9.05
N THR A 114 -2.51 -1.76 -9.63
CA THR A 114 -1.87 -2.89 -10.32
C THR A 114 -2.57 -3.31 -11.61
N VAL A 115 -1.79 -3.81 -12.58
CA VAL A 115 -2.30 -4.44 -13.81
C VAL A 115 -1.47 -5.68 -14.15
N ASN A 116 -2.11 -6.79 -14.53
CA ASN A 116 -1.42 -8.01 -14.97
C ASN A 116 -1.63 -8.30 -16.47
N LEU A 117 -0.70 -7.83 -17.30
CA LEU A 117 -0.75 -7.93 -18.76
C LEU A 117 -0.32 -9.31 -19.31
N LEU A 118 0.19 -10.21 -18.47
CA LEU A 118 0.45 -11.61 -18.83
C LEU A 118 -0.82 -12.32 -19.33
N VAL A 119 -1.98 -11.94 -18.80
CA VAL A 119 -3.27 -12.48 -19.21
C VAL A 119 -3.73 -11.78 -20.48
N GLN A 120 -4.22 -12.54 -21.47
CA GLN A 120 -4.63 -11.97 -22.76
C GLN A 120 -6.04 -11.34 -22.75
N ARG A 121 -6.95 -11.86 -21.93
CA ARG A 121 -8.36 -11.45 -21.79
C ARG A 121 -8.76 -11.39 -20.32
N ASN A 122 -9.77 -10.59 -19.98
CA ASN A 122 -10.21 -10.40 -18.58
C ASN A 122 -9.04 -10.03 -17.66
N ILE A 123 -8.26 -9.03 -18.10
CA ILE A 123 -7.01 -8.61 -17.48
C ILE A 123 -7.31 -8.13 -16.05
N PRO A 124 -6.68 -8.75 -15.02
CA PRO A 124 -6.80 -8.27 -13.65
C PRO A 124 -6.23 -6.86 -13.53
N VAL A 125 -7.05 -5.94 -13.01
CA VAL A 125 -6.68 -4.56 -12.65
C VAL A 125 -7.20 -4.27 -11.24
N THR A 126 -6.37 -3.63 -10.43
CA THR A 126 -6.73 -3.07 -9.13
C THR A 126 -6.53 -1.57 -9.19
N PHE A 127 -7.53 -0.82 -8.75
CA PHE A 127 -7.45 0.63 -8.61
C PHE A 127 -7.16 1.00 -7.14
N MET A 128 -6.39 2.06 -6.92
CA MET A 128 -6.18 2.59 -5.57
C MET A 128 -7.50 3.10 -5.00
N LYS A 129 -7.73 2.83 -3.71
CA LYS A 129 -8.79 3.50 -2.94
C LYS A 129 -8.54 5.01 -2.93
N THR A 130 -9.59 5.80 -3.06
CA THR A 130 -9.44 7.26 -2.91
C THR A 130 -9.10 7.61 -1.47
N ALA A 131 -8.35 8.69 -1.26
CA ALA A 131 -7.94 9.11 0.09
C ALA A 131 -9.15 9.34 1.03
N ALA A 132 -10.29 9.76 0.49
CA ALA A 132 -11.54 9.91 1.24
C ALA A 132 -12.09 8.57 1.77
N GLU A 133 -12.05 7.50 0.96
CA GLU A 133 -12.47 6.16 1.39
C GLU A 133 -11.54 5.60 2.47
N VAL A 134 -10.22 5.79 2.34
CA VAL A 134 -9.25 5.35 3.35
C VAL A 134 -9.44 6.07 4.69
N ILE A 135 -9.74 7.37 4.67
CA ILE A 135 -10.05 8.15 5.89
C ILE A 135 -11.33 7.63 6.55
N ASN A 136 -12.39 7.37 5.78
CA ASN A 136 -13.66 6.87 6.30
C ASN A 136 -13.54 5.44 6.83
N ASP A 137 -12.76 4.56 6.19
CA ASP A 137 -12.48 3.20 6.67
C ASP A 137 -11.69 3.17 7.99
N THR A 138 -10.94 4.24 8.33
CA THR A 138 -10.08 4.31 9.52
C THR A 138 -10.76 4.98 10.73
N LEU A 139 -11.88 5.66 10.51
CA LEU A 139 -12.64 6.34 11.56
C LEU A 139 -13.80 5.46 12.03
N ASP A 140 -13.55 4.55 12.97
CA ASP A 140 -14.60 3.84 13.71
C ASP A 140 -15.56 4.87 14.36
N PRO A 141 -16.82 4.99 13.91
CA PRO A 141 -17.73 6.05 14.40
C PRO A 141 -18.28 5.78 15.80
N GLU A 142 -17.97 4.61 16.39
CA GLU A 142 -18.55 4.11 17.64
C GLU A 142 -17.67 4.33 18.89
N GLU A 143 -16.41 4.80 18.76
CA GLU A 143 -15.65 5.27 19.94
C GLU A 143 -16.10 6.66 20.37
N THR A 144 -17.27 6.73 21.02
CA THR A 144 -17.69 7.93 21.75
C THR A 144 -16.58 8.35 22.72
N PRO A 145 -16.07 9.59 22.66
CA PRO A 145 -14.96 10.00 23.50
C PRO A 145 -15.39 9.92 24.97
N ARG A 146 -14.74 9.06 25.74
CA ARG A 146 -14.97 8.94 27.19
C ARG A 146 -14.40 10.19 27.87
N ILE A 147 -15.21 11.25 27.92
CA ILE A 147 -14.93 12.48 28.65
C ILE A 147 -14.83 12.10 30.14
N MET A 148 -13.61 11.83 30.61
CA MET A 148 -13.34 11.61 32.02
C MET A 148 -13.59 12.93 32.75
N LYS A 149 -14.70 12.99 33.51
CA LYS A 149 -15.00 14.15 34.36
C LYS A 149 -13.81 14.35 35.32
N ALA A 150 -13.24 15.55 35.29
CA ALA A 150 -12.16 15.92 36.19
C ALA A 150 -12.60 15.71 37.65
N ILE A 151 -11.79 14.98 38.41
CA ILE A 151 -11.99 14.82 39.85
C ILE A 151 -11.73 16.21 40.48
N PRO A 152 -12.69 16.79 41.22
CA PRO A 152 -12.46 18.06 41.91
C PRO A 152 -11.34 17.88 42.93
N VAL A 153 -10.26 18.65 42.79
CA VAL A 153 -9.19 18.70 43.79
C VAL A 153 -9.74 19.41 45.03
N ALA A 154 -9.99 18.65 46.09
CA ALA A 154 -10.31 19.23 47.39
C ALA A 154 -9.09 20.01 47.93
N PRO A 155 -9.27 21.22 48.48
CA PRO A 155 -8.16 21.98 49.07
C PRO A 155 -7.60 21.26 50.30
N PRO A 156 -6.29 21.36 50.57
CA PRO A 156 -5.65 20.64 51.67
C PRO A 156 -6.14 21.14 53.04
N PRO A 157 -6.31 20.25 54.04
CA PRO A 157 -6.84 20.61 55.34
C PRO A 157 -5.83 21.45 56.16
N THR A 158 -6.29 22.57 56.70
CA THR A 158 -5.54 23.39 57.65
C THR A 158 -5.48 22.69 59.02
N LYS A 159 -4.29 22.68 59.64
CA LYS A 159 -4.06 22.06 60.95
C LYS A 159 -4.59 22.93 62.09
N ALA A 160 -5.45 22.41 62.96
CA ALA A 160 -5.46 22.75 64.40
C ALA A 160 -6.30 21.77 65.27
N SER A 161 -5.67 21.24 66.31
CA SER A 161 -6.20 21.06 67.68
C SER A 161 -7.32 20.03 67.99
N ALA A 162 -6.85 18.81 68.32
CA ALA A 162 -7.10 18.09 69.59
C ALA A 162 -8.55 17.80 70.12
N LYS A 163 -8.92 16.51 70.14
CA LYS A 163 -9.04 15.66 71.37
C LYS A 163 -9.60 14.25 71.06
N SER A 164 -9.03 13.22 71.69
CA SER A 164 -9.59 11.85 71.78
C SER A 164 -10.62 11.77 72.95
N PRO A 165 -11.51 10.75 73.08
CA PRO A 165 -11.18 9.31 73.07
C PRO A 165 -12.14 8.37 72.28
N ALA A 166 -11.75 7.10 72.19
CA ALA A 166 -12.52 5.94 71.68
C ALA A 166 -13.39 5.31 72.81
N PRO A 167 -14.13 4.17 72.65
CA PRO A 167 -14.30 3.23 71.53
C PRO A 167 -15.83 3.03 71.16
N ALA A 168 -16.42 1.95 70.61
CA ALA A 168 -16.00 0.56 70.31
C ALA A 168 -16.92 -0.17 69.29
N ALA A 169 -16.47 -1.35 68.83
CA ALA A 169 -17.24 -2.57 68.46
C ALA A 169 -18.07 -2.64 67.14
N GLY A 170 -18.07 -3.84 66.52
CA GLY A 170 -19.01 -4.29 65.46
C GLY A 170 -18.38 -4.52 64.07
N LYS A 171 -17.61 -5.60 63.84
CA LYS A 171 -18.02 -6.93 63.31
C LYS A 171 -18.64 -6.97 61.89
N ASN A 172 -18.00 -7.78 61.03
CA ASN A 172 -18.57 -8.62 59.95
C ASN A 172 -19.24 -7.94 58.74
N GLN A 173 -19.33 -8.54 57.55
CA GLN A 173 -18.58 -9.57 56.78
C GLN A 173 -19.42 -9.86 55.51
N ASN A 174 -18.76 -10.24 54.41
CA ASN A 174 -19.31 -10.99 53.26
C ASN A 174 -20.28 -10.27 52.28
N GLY A 175 -20.21 -10.70 51.00
CA GLY A 175 -21.12 -10.34 49.91
C GLY A 175 -22.39 -11.23 49.88
N PRO A 176 -22.93 -11.68 48.73
CA PRO A 176 -22.34 -11.76 47.37
C PRO A 176 -23.16 -11.08 46.25
N GLN A 177 -22.74 -11.24 44.99
CA GLN A 177 -23.61 -11.03 43.81
C GLN A 177 -24.65 -12.16 43.67
N PRO A 178 -25.73 -11.97 42.89
CA PRO A 178 -25.75 -12.61 41.57
C PRO A 178 -26.48 -11.88 40.43
N PHE A 179 -25.88 -11.95 39.24
CA PHE A 179 -26.44 -12.46 37.97
C PHE A 179 -27.97 -12.48 37.73
N SER A 180 -28.44 -11.89 36.62
CA SER A 180 -29.72 -12.23 35.98
C SER A 180 -29.73 -11.97 34.46
N LEU A 181 -30.33 -12.91 33.71
CA LEU A 181 -30.42 -12.90 32.24
C LEU A 181 -31.70 -12.22 31.70
N GLN A 182 -31.52 -11.37 30.70
CA GLN A 182 -32.12 -11.47 29.35
C GLN A 182 -33.43 -12.29 29.17
N LYS A 183 -34.54 -11.64 28.77
CA LYS A 183 -35.32 -12.09 27.59
C LYS A 183 -36.27 -11.04 26.99
N GLN A 184 -36.49 -11.16 25.69
CA GLN A 184 -37.43 -10.39 24.87
C GLN A 184 -38.89 -10.79 25.11
N THR A 185 -39.83 -9.88 24.85
CA THR A 185 -41.28 -10.17 24.81
C THR A 185 -41.86 -9.84 23.44
N GLN A 186 -42.66 -10.75 22.89
CA GLN A 186 -43.38 -10.61 21.61
C GLN A 186 -44.73 -9.88 21.75
N LYS A 187 -45.17 -9.25 20.66
CA LYS A 187 -46.59 -8.93 20.33
C LYS A 187 -46.65 -8.54 18.84
N GLY A 188 -47.54 -9.00 17.97
CA GLY A 188 -48.62 -10.00 18.09
C GLY A 188 -49.97 -9.47 17.59
N LYS A 189 -50.69 -10.27 16.77
CA LYS A 189 -52.01 -10.06 16.08
C LYS A 189 -51.91 -9.41 14.67
N LYS A 190 -52.42 -10.09 13.62
CA LYS A 190 -53.83 -10.36 13.19
C LYS A 190 -54.48 -9.10 12.58
N GLU A 191 -55.27 -9.19 11.51
CA GLU A 191 -55.93 -10.37 10.87
C GLU A 191 -55.90 -10.26 9.34
#